data_AF-A0A832I7S8-F1
#
_entry.id   AF-A0A832I7S8-F1
#
_cell.length_a   1.000
_cell.length_b   1.000
_cell.length_c   1.000
_cell.angle_alpha   90.00
_cell.angle_beta   90.00
_cell.angle_gamma   90.00
#
_symmetry.space_group_name_H-M   'P 1'
#
loop_
_entity.id
_entity.type
_entity.pdbx_description
1 polymer ?
#
loop_
_entity_poly.entity_id
_entity_poly.type
_entity_poly.pdbx_seq_one_letter_code
_entity_poly.pdbx_strand_id
1 'polypeptide(L)'
;MKERKETKKGEKIKVGFVLLVGALIFVAGAFVLLRFLGQKELPMKNESKKCGIESCHGLEITCGEKVPEVCSLEYQVGDFCRNYVSCKMVGGKCVLAKEREFDLCKSCAEECEKKYQEETEKLFECENLCREKIKD
;
A
#
# COMPACT_ATOMS: atom_id res chain seq x y z
N MET A 1 -9.32 60.17 -61.66
CA MET A 1 -8.66 59.92 -60.35
C MET A 1 -9.37 58.80 -59.60
N LYS A 2 -9.10 57.51 -59.88
CA LYS A 2 -9.73 56.40 -59.13
C LYS A 2 -8.96 55.07 -59.25
N GLU A 3 -7.67 55.04 -58.91
CA GLU A 3 -6.88 53.78 -59.02
C GLU A 3 -5.78 53.57 -57.95
N ARG A 4 -5.97 53.99 -56.68
CA ARG A 4 -4.99 53.68 -55.62
C ARG A 4 -5.61 53.38 -54.25
N LYS A 5 -6.47 52.36 -54.13
CA LYS A 5 -6.97 51.92 -52.80
C LYS A 5 -6.89 50.41 -52.51
N GLU A 6 -6.50 49.56 -53.46
CA GLU A 6 -6.62 48.11 -53.24
C GLU A 6 -5.41 47.43 -52.57
N THR A 7 -4.24 48.06 -52.52
CA THR A 7 -3.02 47.38 -52.04
C THR A 7 -2.81 47.40 -50.51
N LYS A 8 -3.47 48.29 -49.75
CA LYS A 8 -3.26 48.41 -48.29
C LYS A 8 -4.04 47.40 -47.43
N LYS A 9 -4.99 46.65 -48.01
CA LYS A 9 -5.87 45.74 -47.26
C LYS A 9 -5.24 44.37 -47.00
N GLY A 10 -4.42 43.87 -47.93
CA GLY A 10 -3.78 42.55 -47.84
C GLY A 10 -2.65 42.46 -46.80
N GLU A 11 -1.94 43.56 -46.54
CA GLU A 11 -0.81 43.58 -45.61
C GLU A 11 -1.26 43.52 -44.14
N LYS A 12 -2.37 44.19 -43.81
CA LYS A 12 -2.94 44.18 -42.45
C LYS A 12 -3.48 42.81 -42.03
N ILE A 13 -3.97 42.02 -42.98
CA ILE A 13 -4.51 40.68 -42.72
C ILE A 13 -3.39 39.70 -42.40
N LYS A 14 -2.23 39.81 -43.08
CA LYS A 14 -1.06 38.95 -42.84
C LYS A 14 -0.46 39.19 -41.46
N VAL A 15 -0.36 40.45 -41.03
CA VAL A 15 0.17 40.80 -39.70
C VAL A 15 -0.77 40.31 -38.59
N GLY A 16 -2.09 40.45 -38.77
CA GLY A 16 -3.08 39.94 -37.81
C GLY A 16 -3.03 38.42 -37.63
N PHE A 17 -2.86 37.66 -38.72
CA PHE A 17 -2.81 36.20 -38.66
C PHE A 17 -1.53 35.68 -37.96
N VAL A 18 -0.38 36.30 -38.22
CA VAL A 18 0.89 35.93 -37.57
C VAL A 18 0.85 36.17 -36.06
N LEU A 19 0.28 37.29 -35.61
CA LEU A 19 0.12 37.58 -34.19
C LEU A 19 -0.81 36.60 -33.48
N LEU A 20 -1.88 36.17 -34.15
CA LEU A 20 -2.87 35.25 -33.57
C LEU A 20 -2.30 33.83 -33.42
N VAL A 21 -1.58 33.33 -34.44
CA VAL A 21 -0.90 32.03 -34.36
C VAL A 21 0.22 32.05 -33.32
N GLY A 22 1.00 33.13 -33.25
CA GLY A 22 2.06 33.30 -32.24
C GLY A 22 1.51 33.27 -30.80
N ALA A 23 0.39 33.94 -30.55
CA ALA A 23 -0.27 33.93 -29.23
C ALA A 23 -0.74 32.53 -28.82
N LEU A 24 -1.31 31.75 -29.75
CA LEU A 24 -1.78 30.39 -29.46
C LEU A 24 -0.63 29.44 -29.10
N ILE A 25 0.50 29.52 -29.81
CA ILE A 25 1.70 28.71 -29.50
C ILE A 25 2.24 29.05 -28.11
N PHE A 26 2.26 30.33 -27.75
CA PHE A 26 2.76 30.77 -26.45
C PHE A 26 1.89 30.28 -25.29
N VAL A 27 0.56 30.32 -25.45
CA VAL A 27 -0.41 29.81 -24.45
C VAL A 27 -0.29 28.29 -24.30
N ALA A 28 -0.18 27.56 -25.41
CA ALA A 28 0.02 26.11 -25.37
C ALA A 28 1.35 25.72 -24.71
N GLY A 29 2.43 26.42 -25.04
CA GLY A 29 3.75 26.23 -24.42
C GLY A 29 3.74 26.50 -22.91
N ALA A 30 3.12 27.60 -22.49
CA ALA A 30 2.97 27.93 -21.07
C ALA A 30 2.15 26.88 -20.30
N PHE A 31 1.08 26.35 -20.91
CA PHE A 31 0.25 25.30 -20.30
C PHE A 31 1.03 23.99 -20.12
N VAL A 32 1.83 23.59 -21.11
CA VAL A 32 2.70 22.40 -21.02
C VAL A 32 3.77 22.60 -19.93
N LEU A 33 4.39 23.78 -19.86
CA LEU A 33 5.38 24.12 -18.83
C LEU A 33 4.78 24.13 -17.43
N LEU A 34 3.56 24.65 -17.26
CA LEU A 34 2.82 24.60 -15.99
C LEU A 34 2.49 23.18 -15.56
N ARG A 35 2.15 22.28 -16.49
CA ARG A 35 1.95 20.86 -16.19
C ARG A 35 3.25 20.17 -15.79
N PHE A 36 4.36 20.50 -16.46
CA PHE A 36 5.67 19.92 -16.17
C PHE A 36 6.26 20.39 -14.82
N LEU A 37 6.03 21.66 -14.47
CA LEU A 37 6.50 22.24 -13.20
C LEU A 37 5.54 21.98 -12.03
N GLY A 38 4.29 21.62 -12.31
CA GLY A 38 3.22 21.40 -11.32
C GLY A 38 3.26 20.05 -10.59
N GLN A 39 4.00 19.06 -11.09
CA GLN A 39 4.26 17.82 -10.35
C GLN A 39 5.49 17.96 -9.44
N LYS A 40 5.44 18.90 -8.51
CA LYS A 40 6.21 18.71 -7.27
C LYS A 40 5.36 17.82 -6.39
N GLU A 41 5.68 16.54 -6.37
CA GLU A 41 5.18 15.66 -5.32
C GLU A 41 5.58 16.30 -3.98
N LEU A 42 4.59 16.85 -3.28
CA LEU A 42 4.78 17.31 -1.91
C LEU A 42 5.37 16.12 -1.15
N PRO A 43 6.48 16.30 -0.41
CA PRO A 43 7.00 15.23 0.41
C PRO A 43 5.88 14.87 1.39
N MET A 44 5.21 13.74 1.12
CA MET A 44 4.29 13.15 2.07
C MET A 44 5.10 13.02 3.34
N LYS A 45 4.73 13.79 4.35
CA LYS A 45 5.28 13.72 5.69
C LYS A 45 5.09 12.27 6.12
N ASN A 46 6.13 11.47 5.95
CA ASN A 46 6.21 10.09 6.40
C ASN A 46 6.28 10.17 7.93
N GLU A 47 5.15 10.46 8.57
CA GLU A 47 4.93 9.87 9.87
C GLU A 47 5.06 8.38 9.62
N SER A 48 6.11 7.78 10.15
CA SER A 48 6.46 6.38 9.92
C SER A 48 5.22 5.55 10.21
N LYS A 49 4.50 5.16 9.16
CA LYS A 49 3.27 4.38 9.29
C LYS A 49 3.64 3.13 10.07
N LYS A 50 3.06 2.97 11.27
CA LYS A 50 3.24 1.76 12.07
C LYS A 50 2.85 0.59 11.16
N CYS A 51 3.69 -0.44 11.11
CA CYS A 51 3.40 -1.65 10.36
C CYS A 51 3.64 -2.82 11.30
N GLY A 52 2.55 -3.48 11.68
CA GLY A 52 2.55 -4.57 12.64
C GLY A 52 1.29 -5.42 12.50
N ILE A 53 1.23 -6.46 13.30
CA ILE A 53 0.07 -7.36 13.34
C ILE A 53 -1.07 -6.63 14.07
N GLU A 54 -2.26 -6.61 13.49
CA GLU A 54 -3.41 -5.89 14.04
C GLU A 54 -4.23 -6.71 15.05
N SER A 55 -4.07 -8.04 15.07
CA SER A 55 -4.64 -8.93 16.08
C SER A 55 -3.63 -9.23 17.18
N CYS A 56 -4.08 -9.56 18.39
CA CYS A 56 -3.21 -10.03 19.48
C CYS A 56 -3.07 -11.55 19.52
N HIS A 57 -4.18 -12.24 19.28
CA HIS A 57 -4.32 -13.68 19.45
C HIS A 57 -4.89 -14.35 18.19
N GLY A 58 -4.79 -15.67 18.14
CA GLY A 58 -5.28 -16.53 17.09
C GLY A 58 -4.37 -16.59 15.86
N LEU A 59 -4.80 -17.42 14.91
CA LEU A 59 -4.11 -17.73 13.66
C LEU A 59 -4.48 -16.80 12.49
N GLU A 60 -5.46 -15.92 12.68
CA GLU A 60 -5.83 -14.90 11.71
C GLU A 60 -4.92 -13.67 11.85
N ILE A 61 -3.91 -13.61 10.98
CA ILE A 61 -2.88 -12.57 11.00
C ILE A 61 -3.16 -11.56 9.90
N THR A 62 -3.50 -10.35 10.31
CA THR A 62 -3.64 -9.18 9.42
C THR A 62 -2.56 -8.16 9.75
N CYS A 63 -1.91 -7.63 8.72
CA CYS A 63 -0.88 -6.59 8.85
C CYS A 63 -1.46 -5.23 8.50
N GLY A 64 -1.17 -4.22 9.32
CA GLY A 64 -1.62 -2.87 9.07
C GLY A 64 -1.10 -1.86 10.09
N GLU A 65 -1.82 -0.75 10.18
CA GLU A 65 -1.43 0.41 10.99
C GLU A 65 -2.02 0.34 12.41
N LYS A 66 -3.06 -0.48 12.63
CA LYS A 66 -3.76 -0.62 13.92
C LYS A 66 -3.06 -1.64 14.82
N VAL A 67 -1.77 -1.44 15.06
CA VAL A 67 -0.98 -2.30 15.94
C VAL A 67 -1.43 -2.10 17.40
N PRO A 68 -1.88 -3.15 18.10
CA PRO A 68 -2.25 -3.03 19.51
C PRO A 68 -1.03 -2.69 20.35
N GLU A 69 -1.18 -1.72 21.26
CA GLU A 69 -0.11 -1.34 22.20
C GLU A 69 0.02 -2.36 23.34
N VAL A 70 -1.10 -2.98 23.71
CA VAL A 70 -1.19 -4.01 24.74
C VAL A 70 -2.18 -5.10 24.29
N CYS A 71 -1.89 -6.33 24.68
CA CYS A 71 -2.76 -7.48 24.46
C CYS A 71 -3.32 -7.98 25.80
N SER A 72 -4.46 -8.68 25.76
CA SER A 72 -4.94 -9.42 26.92
C SER A 72 -3.97 -10.55 27.27
N LEU A 73 -4.07 -11.07 28.48
CA LEU A 73 -3.35 -12.28 28.92
C LEU A 73 -4.04 -13.58 28.46
N GLU A 74 -5.05 -13.46 27.59
CA GLU A 74 -5.72 -14.63 27.02
C GLU A 74 -4.74 -15.37 26.13
N TYR A 75 -4.83 -16.70 26.13
CA TYR A 75 -4.05 -17.52 25.21
C TYR A 75 -5.02 -18.25 24.29
N GLN A 76 -4.86 -18.09 22.98
CA GLN A 76 -5.62 -18.83 21.99
C GLN A 76 -4.75 -19.87 21.31
N VAL A 77 -5.39 -20.95 20.86
CA VAL A 77 -4.69 -22.00 20.11
C VAL A 77 -4.07 -21.41 18.85
N GLY A 78 -2.81 -21.75 18.62
CA GLY A 78 -2.02 -21.21 17.53
C GLY A 78 -1.34 -19.88 17.84
N ASP A 79 -1.51 -19.28 19.02
CA ASP A 79 -0.77 -18.05 19.41
C ASP A 79 0.74 -18.26 19.32
N PHE A 80 1.22 -19.46 19.60
CA PHE A 80 2.62 -19.83 19.41
C PHE A 80 3.12 -19.65 17.98
N CYS A 81 2.28 -19.95 16.99
CA CYS A 81 2.64 -19.87 15.59
C CYS A 81 3.01 -18.45 15.19
N ARG A 82 2.52 -17.45 15.93
CA ARG A 82 2.76 -16.02 15.69
C ARG A 82 4.23 -15.63 15.83
N ASN A 83 5.04 -16.46 16.48
CA ASN A 83 6.50 -16.27 16.55
C ASN A 83 7.20 -16.39 15.18
N TYR A 84 6.54 -17.02 14.20
CA TYR A 84 7.09 -17.30 12.86
C TYR A 84 6.53 -16.37 11.77
N VAL A 85 5.89 -15.27 12.18
CA VAL A 85 5.35 -14.25 11.26
C VAL A 85 5.71 -12.85 11.72
N SER A 86 5.84 -11.96 10.76
CA SER A 86 6.06 -10.55 11.00
C SER A 86 5.37 -9.72 9.92
N CYS A 87 5.12 -8.44 10.21
CA CYS A 87 4.68 -7.49 9.21
C CYS A 87 5.87 -6.64 8.77
N LYS A 88 6.02 -6.45 7.46
CA LYS A 88 7.14 -5.69 6.87
C LYS A 88 6.62 -4.65 5.89
N MET A 89 7.31 -3.51 5.80
CA MET A 89 7.03 -2.50 4.78
C MET A 89 7.74 -2.86 3.48
N VAL A 90 6.97 -3.17 2.43
CA VAL A 90 7.48 -3.46 1.08
C VAL A 90 6.78 -2.54 0.09
N GLY A 91 7.55 -1.67 -0.59
CA GLY A 91 6.99 -0.74 -1.59
C GLY A 91 5.90 0.19 -1.03
N GLY A 92 6.04 0.64 0.23
CA GLY A 92 5.06 1.49 0.88
C GLY A 92 3.79 0.77 1.37
N LYS A 93 3.72 -0.56 1.27
CA LYS A 93 2.61 -1.37 1.79
C LYS A 93 3.09 -2.22 2.96
N CYS A 94 2.25 -2.33 4.00
CA CYS A 94 2.48 -3.25 5.11
C CYS A 94 2.02 -4.65 4.68
N VAL A 95 2.96 -5.59 4.57
CA VAL A 95 2.72 -6.94 4.06
C VAL A 95 3.10 -7.98 5.10
N LEU A 96 2.36 -9.10 5.10
CA LEU A 96 2.65 -10.25 5.95
C LEU A 96 3.85 -11.03 5.39
N ALA A 97 4.89 -11.16 6.20
CA ALA A 97 6.03 -12.01 5.95
C ALA A 97 5.92 -13.25 6.85
N LYS A 98 5.91 -14.43 6.24
CA LYS A 98 5.81 -15.70 6.96
C LYS A 98 7.08 -16.51 6.77
N GLU A 99 7.50 -17.18 7.84
CA GLU A 99 8.50 -18.24 7.78
C GLU A 99 7.82 -19.57 7.46
N ARG A 100 8.59 -20.59 7.04
CA ARG A 100 8.04 -21.89 6.66
C ARG A 100 7.35 -22.58 7.84
N GLU A 101 7.91 -22.36 9.02
CA GLU A 101 7.50 -22.82 10.34
C GLU A 101 6.09 -22.34 10.68
N PHE A 102 5.67 -21.17 10.18
CA PHE A 102 4.32 -20.68 10.41
C PHE A 102 3.26 -21.59 9.79
N ASP A 103 3.43 -21.98 8.53
CA ASP A 103 2.43 -22.79 7.82
C ASP A 103 2.37 -24.21 8.40
N LEU A 104 3.52 -24.77 8.84
CA LEU A 104 3.58 -26.03 9.57
C LEU A 104 2.87 -25.94 10.93
N CYS A 105 3.16 -24.89 11.70
CA CYS A 105 2.53 -24.63 12.98
C CYS A 105 1.01 -24.48 12.85
N LYS A 106 0.59 -23.61 11.93
CA LYS A 106 -0.82 -23.31 11.67
C LYS A 106 -1.59 -24.58 11.31
N SER A 107 -1.05 -25.37 10.38
CA SER A 107 -1.71 -26.62 9.95
C SER A 107 -1.89 -27.59 11.12
N CYS A 108 -0.86 -27.74 11.96
CA CYS A 108 -0.92 -28.61 13.13
C CYS A 108 -1.92 -28.10 14.19
N ALA A 109 -1.92 -26.79 14.47
CA ALA A 109 -2.86 -26.18 15.41
C ALA A 109 -4.31 -26.30 14.93
N GLU A 110 -4.60 -26.05 13.65
CA GLU A 110 -5.94 -26.22 13.07
C GLU A 110 -6.41 -27.69 13.10
N GLU A 111 -5.50 -28.66 12.95
CA GLU A 111 -5.81 -30.07 13.13
C GLU A 111 -6.14 -30.41 14.58
N CYS A 112 -5.40 -29.85 15.54
CA CYS A 112 -5.71 -30.01 16.96
C CYS A 112 -7.10 -29.44 17.30
N GLU A 113 -7.43 -28.23 16.82
CA GLU A 113 -8.75 -27.61 17.00
C GLU A 113 -9.86 -28.49 16.45
N LYS A 114 -9.71 -29.04 15.23
CA LYS A 114 -10.70 -29.94 14.64
C LYS A 114 -10.87 -31.23 15.43
N LYS A 115 -9.78 -31.76 16.00
CA LYS A 115 -9.78 -33.04 16.71
C LYS A 115 -10.35 -32.93 18.14
N TYR A 116 -10.16 -31.79 18.80
CA TYR A 116 -10.44 -31.61 20.22
C TYR A 116 -11.31 -30.39 20.52
N GLN A 117 -12.34 -30.13 19.69
CA GLN A 117 -13.19 -28.93 19.77
C GLN A 117 -13.80 -28.66 21.17
N GLU A 118 -14.13 -29.70 21.92
CA GLU A 118 -14.77 -29.60 23.24
C GLU A 118 -13.83 -30.04 24.38
N GLU A 119 -12.60 -30.45 24.06
CA GLU A 119 -11.65 -31.02 25.01
C GLU A 119 -10.44 -30.09 25.18
N THR A 120 -10.65 -28.94 25.81
CA THR A 120 -9.66 -27.85 25.96
C THR A 120 -8.30 -28.33 26.46
N GLU A 121 -8.25 -29.24 27.44
CA GLU A 121 -6.99 -29.77 27.96
C GLU A 121 -6.21 -30.54 26.87
N LYS A 122 -6.90 -31.41 26.12
CA LYS A 122 -6.29 -32.18 25.02
C LYS A 122 -5.91 -31.30 23.84
N LEU A 123 -6.67 -30.23 23.61
CA LEU A 123 -6.38 -29.24 22.58
C LEU A 123 -5.02 -28.57 22.83
N PHE A 124 -4.77 -28.11 24.06
CA PHE A 124 -3.47 -27.52 24.44
C PHE A 124 -2.33 -28.55 24.51
N GLU A 125 -2.61 -29.77 24.95
CA GLU A 125 -1.62 -30.86 24.89
C GLU A 125 -1.19 -31.15 23.43
N CYS A 126 -2.17 -31.20 22.52
CA CYS A 126 -1.92 -31.37 21.09
C CYS A 126 -1.10 -30.21 20.51
N GLU A 127 -1.45 -28.97 20.85
CA GLU A 127 -0.68 -27.79 20.43
C GLU A 127 0.77 -27.85 20.93
N ASN A 128 1.01 -28.27 22.19
CA ASN A 128 2.36 -28.45 22.71
C ASN A 128 3.18 -29.45 21.88
N LEU A 129 2.58 -30.57 21.47
CA LEU A 129 3.22 -31.52 20.56
C LEU A 129 3.54 -30.90 19.20
N CYS A 130 2.69 -30.00 18.69
CA CYS A 130 3.00 -29.24 17.48
C CYS A 130 4.26 -28.39 17.65
N ARG A 131 4.43 -27.74 18.82
CA ARG A 131 5.62 -26.88 19.07
C ARG A 131 6.91 -27.67 19.07
N GLU A 132 6.91 -28.84 19.71
CA GLU A 132 8.11 -29.68 19.79
C GLU A 132 8.52 -30.15 18.39
N LYS A 133 7.58 -30.57 17.55
CA LYS A 133 7.83 -30.98 16.16
C LYS A 133 8.42 -29.90 15.25
N ILE A 134 8.27 -28.62 15.60
CA ILE A 134 8.75 -27.49 14.77
C ILE A 134 10.14 -27.05 15.19
N LYS A 135 10.56 -27.37 16.42
CA LYS A 135 11.91 -27.08 16.91
C LYS A 135 12.93 -28.14 16.45
N ASP A 136 12.45 -29.35 16.16
CA ASP A 136 13.23 -30.49 15.65
C ASP A 136 13.56 -30.34 14.15
#